data_AF-A0A969T8J5-F1
#
_entry.id   AF-A0A969T8J5-F1
#
_cell.length_a   1.000
_cell.length_b   1.000
_cell.length_c   1.000
_cell.angle_alpha   90.00
_cell.angle_beta   90.00
_cell.angle_gamma   90.00
#
_symmetry.space_group_name_H-M   'P 1'
#
loop_
_entity.id
_entity.type
_entity.pdbx_description
1 polymer ?
#
loop_
_entity_poly.entity_id
_entity_poly.type
_entity_poly.pdbx_seq_one_letter_code
_entity_poly.pdbx_strand_id
1 'polypeptide(L)'
;MKNFLILGGGFAGIEAAIKLRKKGHKVTLVSDREYLFVYPISIWIPTRSIKFEDSSIPLTRFSKKHGFELIIDAVEKIDASNKKVKLKGRELEFDYLFIALGMSKFQLKGMENTLSICGAPEQAELIGVELDKLISKGEGKIAVGFGGNPNDPKATGLRGGPAFELLFNISTYLNKKGLLNNFELNFFAPMAEPGKKMGKKALANLT
;
A
#
# COMPACT_ATOMS: atom_id res chain seq x y z
N MET A 1 30.30 -5.41 -17.10
CA MET A 1 28.92 -4.86 -17.13
C MET A 1 27.93 -6.03 -17.15
N LYS A 2 26.83 -5.98 -16.41
CA LYS A 2 25.79 -7.05 -16.33
C LYS A 2 24.41 -6.43 -16.54
N ASN A 3 23.46 -7.23 -17.02
CA ASN A 3 22.06 -6.84 -17.24
C ASN A 3 21.17 -7.24 -16.06
N PHE A 4 20.69 -6.26 -15.30
CA PHE A 4 19.79 -6.45 -14.18
C PHE A 4 18.35 -6.12 -14.58
N LEU A 5 17.45 -7.07 -14.35
CA LEU A 5 16.01 -6.86 -14.44
C LEU A 5 15.43 -6.72 -13.03
N ILE A 6 14.70 -5.64 -12.79
CA ILE A 6 14.07 -5.33 -11.51
C ILE A 6 12.56 -5.36 -11.70
N LEU A 7 11.87 -6.16 -10.90
CA LEU A 7 10.40 -6.26 -10.94
C LEU A 7 9.80 -5.52 -9.75
N GLY A 8 9.13 -4.40 -9.99
CA GLY A 8 8.40 -3.59 -9.01
C GLY A 8 8.93 -2.17 -8.88
N GLY A 9 8.06 -1.19 -9.12
CA GLY A 9 8.34 0.26 -8.97
C GLY A 9 8.19 0.82 -7.55
N GLY A 10 8.29 -0.01 -6.52
CA GLY A 10 8.25 0.42 -5.11
C GLY A 10 9.61 0.95 -4.61
N PHE A 11 9.68 1.30 -3.31
CA PHE A 11 10.90 1.81 -2.67
C PHE A 11 12.14 0.94 -2.94
N ALA A 12 12.00 -0.37 -2.74
CA ALA A 12 13.12 -1.31 -2.89
C ALA A 12 13.60 -1.41 -4.35
N GLY A 13 12.66 -1.44 -5.32
CA GLY A 13 13.00 -1.55 -6.74
C GLY A 13 13.67 -0.29 -7.27
N ILE A 14 13.15 0.89 -6.90
CA ILE A 14 13.76 2.18 -7.27
C ILE A 14 15.17 2.29 -6.67
N GLU A 15 15.33 2.01 -5.38
CA GLU A 15 16.65 2.12 -4.74
C GLU A 15 17.66 1.11 -5.32
N ALA A 16 17.22 -0.12 -5.60
CA ALA A 16 18.05 -1.11 -6.29
C ALA A 16 18.47 -0.60 -7.68
N ALA A 17 17.55 -0.02 -8.45
CA ALA A 17 17.84 0.52 -9.77
C ALA A 17 18.90 1.63 -9.71
N ILE A 18 18.73 2.58 -8.79
CA ILE A 18 19.66 3.69 -8.58
C ILE A 18 21.05 3.16 -8.20
N LYS A 19 21.14 2.26 -7.22
CA LYS A 19 22.44 1.72 -6.77
C LYS A 19 23.13 0.90 -7.85
N LEU A 20 22.41 0.08 -8.60
CA LEU A 20 22.98 -0.75 -9.67
C LEU A 20 23.44 0.10 -10.87
N ARG A 21 22.69 1.15 -11.22
CA ARG A 21 23.13 2.12 -12.24
C ARG A 21 24.39 2.86 -11.83
N LYS A 22 24.48 3.32 -10.56
CA LYS A 22 25.69 3.95 -10.02
C LYS A 22 26.92 3.03 -10.07
N LYS A 23 26.74 1.70 -10.02
CA LYS A 23 27.80 0.70 -10.18
C LYS A 23 28.14 0.37 -11.65
N GLY A 24 27.53 1.06 -12.63
CA GLY A 24 27.83 0.89 -14.05
C GLY A 24 27.17 -0.32 -14.72
N HIS A 25 26.08 -0.87 -14.16
CA HIS A 25 25.35 -1.99 -14.76
C HIS A 25 24.21 -1.53 -15.68
N LYS A 26 23.81 -2.34 -16.67
CA LYS A 26 22.57 -2.11 -17.42
C LYS A 26 21.40 -2.51 -16.50
N VAL A 27 20.41 -1.63 -16.38
CA VAL A 27 19.27 -1.84 -15.48
C VAL A 27 17.98 -1.51 -16.21
N THR A 28 17.04 -2.45 -16.15
CA THR A 28 15.66 -2.27 -16.59
C THR A 28 14.76 -2.51 -15.38
N LEU A 29 13.92 -1.52 -15.06
CA LEU A 29 12.89 -1.62 -14.02
C LEU A 29 11.53 -1.78 -14.69
N VAL A 30 10.80 -2.82 -14.29
CA VAL A 30 9.43 -3.08 -14.72
C VAL A 30 8.48 -2.72 -13.58
N SER A 31 7.41 -1.99 -13.89
CA SER A 31 6.36 -1.64 -12.95
C SER A 31 4.99 -1.79 -13.63
N ASP A 32 4.00 -2.25 -12.89
CA ASP A 32 2.61 -2.29 -13.36
C ASP A 32 1.90 -0.92 -13.26
N ARG A 33 2.57 0.07 -12.68
CA ARG A 33 2.10 1.45 -12.52
C ARG A 33 3.15 2.47 -12.96
N GLU A 34 2.70 3.64 -13.38
CA GLU A 34 3.57 4.74 -13.83
C GLU A 34 4.19 5.57 -12.70
N TYR A 35 3.77 5.32 -11.45
CA TYR A 35 4.14 6.11 -10.29
C TYR A 35 4.51 5.23 -9.08
N LEU A 36 5.39 5.76 -8.23
CA LEU A 36 5.57 5.29 -6.86
C LEU A 36 4.43 5.84 -6.00
N PHE A 37 3.69 4.96 -5.33
CA PHE A 37 2.68 5.35 -4.35
C PHE A 37 3.24 5.27 -2.92
N VAL A 38 3.15 6.36 -2.17
CA VAL A 38 3.70 6.49 -0.81
C VAL A 38 2.63 6.20 0.24
N TYR A 39 2.36 4.91 0.47
CA TYR A 39 1.32 4.45 1.42
C TYR A 39 1.31 5.11 2.81
N PRO A 40 2.46 5.44 3.44
CA PRO A 40 2.43 6.14 4.72
C PRO A 40 1.80 7.55 4.64
N ILE A 41 1.93 8.23 3.50
CA ILE A 41 1.35 9.57 3.29
C ILE A 41 -0.13 9.45 2.88
N SER A 42 -0.50 8.41 2.13
CA SER A 42 -1.88 8.23 1.65
C SER A 42 -2.94 8.12 2.76
N ILE A 43 -2.55 7.92 4.02
CA ILE A 43 -3.43 7.79 5.18
C ILE A 43 -4.35 9.01 5.40
N TRP A 44 -3.98 10.16 4.85
CA TRP A 44 -4.73 11.41 4.93
C TRP A 44 -5.66 11.68 3.73
N ILE A 45 -5.60 10.85 2.67
CA ILE A 45 -6.50 10.95 1.50
C ILE A 45 -7.97 10.74 1.90
N PRO A 46 -8.32 9.69 2.69
CA PRO A 46 -9.73 9.41 2.98
C PRO A 46 -10.48 10.55 3.69
N THR A 47 -9.75 11.39 4.43
CA THR A 47 -10.32 12.54 5.16
C THR A 47 -10.08 13.87 4.45
N ARG A 48 -9.75 13.82 3.16
CA ARG A 48 -9.58 14.99 2.27
C ARG A 48 -8.51 15.98 2.71
N SER A 49 -7.57 15.54 3.57
CA SER A 49 -6.49 16.41 4.07
C SER A 49 -5.35 16.55 3.06
N ILE A 50 -5.21 15.57 2.17
CA ILE A 50 -4.34 15.61 0.98
C ILE A 50 -5.08 14.99 -0.21
N LYS A 51 -4.56 15.17 -1.42
CA LYS A 51 -5.05 14.52 -2.64
C LYS A 51 -4.22 13.29 -2.98
N PHE A 52 -4.71 12.48 -3.92
CA PHE A 52 -4.01 11.30 -4.41
C PHE A 52 -2.62 11.64 -4.96
N GLU A 53 -2.52 12.75 -5.70
CA GLU A 53 -1.29 13.18 -6.38
C GLU A 53 -0.18 13.50 -5.38
N ASP A 54 -0.53 14.03 -4.20
CA ASP A 54 0.40 14.37 -3.12
C ASP A 54 1.11 13.12 -2.55
N SER A 55 0.52 11.94 -2.74
CA SER A 55 1.07 10.65 -2.33
C SER A 55 1.68 9.85 -3.50
N SER A 56 1.88 10.49 -4.65
CA SER A 56 2.37 9.82 -5.87
C SER A 56 3.59 10.53 -6.46
N ILE A 57 4.55 9.76 -6.98
CA ILE A 57 5.73 10.31 -7.66
C ILE A 57 5.93 9.56 -8.98
N PRO A 58 5.93 10.25 -10.15
CA PRO A 58 6.14 9.60 -11.44
C PRO A 58 7.46 8.83 -11.49
N LEU A 59 7.42 7.56 -11.91
CA LEU A 59 8.62 6.72 -12.02
C LEU A 59 9.61 7.25 -13.06
N THR A 60 9.08 7.95 -14.08
CA THR A 60 9.89 8.62 -15.11
C THR A 60 10.84 9.68 -14.54
N ARG A 61 10.50 10.28 -13.38
CA ARG A 61 11.40 11.21 -12.68
C ARG A 61 12.67 10.52 -12.20
N PHE A 62 12.55 9.30 -11.69
CA PHE A 62 13.70 8.52 -11.22
C PHE A 62 14.49 7.95 -12.40
N SER A 63 13.80 7.41 -13.42
CA SER A 63 14.47 6.82 -14.57
C SER A 63 15.29 7.85 -15.34
N LYS A 64 14.74 9.04 -15.62
CA LYS A 64 15.46 10.14 -16.28
C LYS A 64 16.65 10.64 -15.45
N LYS A 65 16.47 10.78 -14.14
CA LYS A 65 17.52 11.28 -13.23
C LYS A 65 18.68 10.31 -13.06
N HIS A 66 18.41 9.00 -13.06
CA HIS A 66 19.41 7.97 -12.73
C HIS A 66 19.80 7.07 -13.91
N GLY A 67 19.17 7.25 -15.07
CA GLY A 67 19.54 6.64 -16.33
C GLY A 67 19.31 5.13 -16.41
N PHE A 68 18.26 4.59 -15.77
CA PHE A 68 17.79 3.22 -15.99
C PHE A 68 16.61 3.19 -16.97
N GLU A 69 16.43 2.06 -17.65
CA GLU A 69 15.25 1.83 -18.49
C GLU A 69 14.03 1.55 -17.62
N LEU A 70 12.91 2.19 -17.93
CA LEU A 70 11.63 1.98 -17.26
C LEU A 70 10.64 1.38 -18.25
N ILE A 71 10.04 0.25 -17.88
CA ILE A 71 8.97 -0.40 -18.63
C ILE A 71 7.72 -0.41 -17.76
N ILE A 72 6.62 0.11 -18.30
CA ILE A 72 5.30 0.03 -17.67
C ILE A 72 4.56 -1.15 -18.30
N ASP A 73 4.52 -2.27 -17.58
CA ASP A 73 3.89 -3.51 -18.02
C ASP A 73 3.67 -4.46 -16.83
N ALA A 74 2.68 -5.35 -16.94
CA ALA A 74 2.40 -6.36 -15.93
C ALA A 74 3.29 -7.60 -16.14
N VAL A 75 3.82 -8.15 -15.04
CA VAL A 75 4.57 -9.42 -15.06
C VAL A 75 3.57 -10.58 -15.03
N GLU A 76 3.66 -11.49 -16.00
CA GLU A 76 2.81 -12.69 -16.08
C GLU A 76 3.51 -13.94 -15.57
N LYS A 77 4.81 -14.11 -15.89
CA LYS A 77 5.57 -15.32 -15.54
C LYS A 77 7.05 -15.03 -15.38
N ILE A 78 7.66 -15.67 -14.38
CA ILE A 78 9.12 -15.73 -14.20
C ILE A 78 9.59 -17.13 -14.58
N ASP A 79 10.43 -17.23 -15.60
CA ASP A 79 11.13 -18.47 -15.98
C ASP A 79 12.59 -18.37 -15.53
N ALA A 80 12.84 -18.79 -14.30
CA ALA A 80 14.17 -18.71 -13.69
C ALA A 80 15.19 -19.63 -14.38
N SER A 81 14.75 -20.79 -14.89
CA SER A 81 15.60 -21.77 -15.56
C SER A 81 16.17 -21.21 -16.86
N ASN A 82 15.35 -20.48 -17.62
CA ASN A 82 15.75 -19.86 -18.87
C ASN A 82 16.18 -18.38 -18.72
N LYS A 83 16.20 -17.86 -17.49
CA LYS A 83 16.50 -16.45 -17.17
C LYS A 83 15.65 -15.44 -17.95
N LYS A 84 14.35 -15.71 -18.01
CA LYS A 84 13.38 -14.87 -18.71
C LYS A 84 12.23 -14.43 -17.81
N VAL A 85 11.67 -13.27 -18.13
CA VAL A 85 10.41 -12.80 -17.56
C VAL A 85 9.46 -12.51 -18.71
N LYS A 86 8.29 -13.15 -18.67
CA LYS A 86 7.18 -12.83 -19.57
C LYS A 86 6.36 -11.70 -18.94
N LEU A 87 6.30 -10.59 -19.66
CA LEU A 87 5.37 -9.49 -19.42
C LEU A 87 4.13 -9.68 -20.30
N LYS A 88 3.09 -8.89 -20.07
CA LYS A 88 1.88 -8.92 -20.91
C LYS A 88 2.20 -8.57 -22.37
N GLY A 89 3.07 -7.59 -22.61
CA GLY A 89 3.39 -7.11 -23.96
C GLY A 89 4.67 -7.68 -24.58
N ARG A 90 5.59 -8.25 -23.79
CA ARG A 90 6.90 -8.71 -24.28
C ARG A 90 7.58 -9.70 -23.34
N GLU A 91 8.65 -10.32 -23.82
CA GLU A 91 9.56 -11.11 -23.00
C GLU A 91 10.88 -10.35 -22.77
N LEU A 92 11.46 -10.49 -21.58
CA LEU A 92 12.73 -9.88 -21.19
C LEU A 92 13.70 -10.94 -20.67
N GLU A 93 14.97 -10.83 -21.05
CA GLU A 93 16.06 -11.68 -20.56
C GLU A 93 16.93 -10.91 -19.55
N PHE A 94 17.58 -11.65 -18.64
CA PHE A 94 18.40 -11.05 -17.59
C PHE A 94 19.66 -11.87 -17.25
N ASP A 95 20.72 -11.19 -16.79
CA ASP A 95 21.81 -11.87 -16.08
C ASP A 95 21.42 -12.12 -14.62
N TYR A 96 20.77 -11.12 -14.01
CA TYR A 96 20.31 -11.13 -12.62
C TYR A 96 18.90 -10.53 -12.52
N LEU A 97 18.07 -11.15 -11.68
CA LEU A 97 16.71 -10.73 -11.39
C LEU A 97 16.62 -10.21 -9.95
N PHE A 98 16.03 -9.02 -9.76
CA PHE A 98 15.70 -8.47 -8.45
C PHE A 98 14.18 -8.37 -8.31
N ILE A 99 13.59 -9.13 -7.38
CA ILE A 99 12.15 -9.16 -7.16
C ILE A 99 11.77 -8.19 -6.04
N ALA A 100 11.08 -7.11 -6.40
CA ALA A 100 10.63 -6.02 -5.53
C ALA A 100 9.12 -5.75 -5.67
N LEU A 101 8.34 -6.80 -5.97
CA LEU A 101 6.90 -6.72 -6.25
C LEU A 101 6.03 -6.40 -5.03
N GLY A 102 6.61 -6.39 -3.82
CA GLY A 102 5.87 -6.17 -2.59
C GLY A 102 5.10 -7.43 -2.16
N MET A 103 3.93 -7.21 -1.55
CA MET A 103 3.09 -8.25 -0.98
C MET A 103 1.68 -8.15 -1.56
N SER A 104 1.07 -9.28 -1.89
CA SER A 104 -0.36 -9.37 -2.14
C SER A 104 -1.12 -9.66 -0.83
N LYS A 105 -2.43 -9.43 -0.86
CA LYS A 105 -3.32 -9.75 0.27
C LYS A 105 -3.97 -11.10 0.07
N PHE A 106 -4.11 -11.83 1.18
CA PHE A 106 -4.92 -13.04 1.21
C PHE A 106 -6.39 -12.68 0.93
N GLN A 107 -7.03 -13.39 0.00
CA GLN A 107 -8.42 -13.16 -0.37
C GLN A 107 -9.31 -14.08 0.46
N LEU A 108 -10.06 -13.48 1.39
CA LEU A 108 -11.10 -14.16 2.17
C LEU A 108 -12.46 -13.83 1.59
N LYS A 109 -13.42 -14.74 1.72
CA LYS A 109 -14.82 -14.46 1.38
C LYS A 109 -15.30 -13.23 2.16
N GLY A 110 -15.91 -12.27 1.47
CA GLY A 110 -16.38 -11.03 2.07
C GLY A 110 -15.43 -9.85 1.90
N MET A 111 -14.16 -10.07 1.52
CA MET A 111 -13.18 -9.00 1.29
C MET A 111 -13.61 -8.04 0.17
N GLU A 112 -14.41 -8.53 -0.78
CA GLU A 112 -15.02 -7.73 -1.86
C GLU A 112 -15.94 -6.62 -1.34
N ASN A 113 -16.42 -6.73 -0.09
CA ASN A 113 -17.26 -5.72 0.57
C ASN A 113 -16.42 -4.74 1.42
N THR A 114 -15.09 -4.79 1.33
CA THR A 114 -14.19 -3.97 2.15
C THR A 114 -13.27 -3.13 1.28
N LEU A 115 -12.86 -1.98 1.82
CA LEU A 115 -11.82 -1.14 1.25
C LEU A 115 -10.60 -1.17 2.17
N SER A 116 -9.42 -0.89 1.62
CA SER A 116 -8.19 -0.94 2.40
C SER A 116 -7.17 0.12 2.01
N ILE A 117 -6.73 0.87 3.00
CA ILE A 117 -5.72 1.92 2.85
C ILE A 117 -4.33 1.40 2.48
N CYS A 118 -4.09 0.10 2.67
CA CYS A 118 -2.86 -0.59 2.25
C CYS A 118 -3.07 -1.45 0.99
N GLY A 119 -4.14 -1.20 0.23
CA GLY A 119 -4.53 -1.98 -0.96
C GLY A 119 -3.98 -1.41 -2.27
N ALA A 120 -4.78 -1.57 -3.34
CA ALA A 120 -4.57 -0.78 -4.55
C ALA A 120 -4.67 0.72 -4.18
N PRO A 121 -3.80 1.59 -4.70
CA PRO A 121 -3.78 3.02 -4.34
C PRO A 121 -5.13 3.70 -4.39
N GLU A 122 -5.93 3.37 -5.40
CA GLU A 122 -7.24 3.95 -5.69
C GLU A 122 -8.23 3.71 -4.54
N GLN A 123 -8.01 2.67 -3.72
CA GLN A 123 -8.84 2.42 -2.55
C GLN A 123 -8.74 3.54 -1.51
N ALA A 124 -7.62 4.26 -1.42
CA ALA A 124 -7.50 5.40 -0.51
C ALA A 124 -8.54 6.50 -0.83
N GLU A 125 -8.74 6.77 -2.12
CA GLU A 125 -9.74 7.72 -2.62
C GLU A 125 -11.16 7.18 -2.43
N LEU A 126 -11.38 5.89 -2.74
CA LEU A 126 -12.69 5.25 -2.56
C LEU A 126 -13.15 5.25 -1.10
N ILE A 127 -12.25 5.08 -0.13
CA ILE A 127 -12.61 5.18 1.30
C ILE A 127 -13.17 6.58 1.58
N GLY A 128 -12.54 7.63 1.04
CA GLY A 128 -13.04 9.00 1.18
C GLY A 128 -14.41 9.19 0.52
N VAL A 129 -14.62 8.61 -0.66
CA VAL A 129 -15.93 8.65 -1.35
C VAL A 129 -17.02 7.99 -0.52
N GLU A 130 -16.78 6.80 0.03
CA GLU A 130 -17.76 6.12 0.89
C GLU A 130 -17.99 6.87 2.21
N LEU A 131 -16.95 7.47 2.78
CA LEU A 131 -17.07 8.32 3.97
C LEU A 131 -17.95 9.55 3.69
N ASP A 132 -17.75 10.22 2.56
CA ASP A 132 -18.55 11.39 2.16
C ASP A 132 -20.02 11.02 1.96
N LYS A 133 -20.33 9.82 1.42
CA LYS A 133 -21.71 9.32 1.32
C LYS A 133 -22.35 9.16 2.69
N LEU A 134 -21.65 8.62 3.69
CA LEU A 134 -22.19 8.51 5.05
C LEU A 134 -22.37 9.90 5.69
N ILE A 135 -21.41 10.80 5.50
CA ILE A 135 -21.51 12.18 6.00
C ILE A 135 -22.72 12.90 5.40
N SER A 136 -23.03 12.71 4.11
CA SER A 136 -24.22 13.30 3.48
C SER A 136 -25.55 12.79 4.08
N LYS A 137 -25.56 11.59 4.65
CA LYS A 137 -26.70 11.04 5.38
C LYS A 137 -26.79 11.57 6.82
N GLY A 138 -25.69 12.10 7.35
CA GLY A 138 -25.60 12.65 8.70
C GLY A 138 -25.35 11.62 9.81
N GLU A 139 -25.33 10.33 9.49
CA GLU A 139 -25.12 9.22 10.42
C GLU A 139 -24.53 7.99 9.72
N GLY A 140 -24.00 7.04 10.49
CA GLY A 140 -23.54 5.78 9.93
C GLY A 140 -22.76 4.89 10.89
N LYS A 141 -22.45 3.68 10.42
CA LYS A 141 -21.58 2.73 11.12
C LYS A 141 -20.31 2.53 10.31
N ILE A 142 -19.16 2.63 10.96
CA ILE A 142 -17.85 2.49 10.32
C ILE A 142 -17.06 1.44 11.10
N ALA A 143 -16.60 0.40 10.42
CA ALA A 143 -15.71 -0.60 10.97
C ALA A 143 -14.33 -0.47 10.33
N VAL A 144 -13.29 -0.29 11.15
CA VAL A 144 -11.89 -0.25 10.70
C VAL A 144 -11.11 -1.31 11.46
N GLY A 145 -10.22 -2.00 10.79
CA GLY A 145 -9.43 -3.03 11.43
C GLY A 145 -8.40 -3.65 10.52
N PHE A 146 -7.78 -4.70 11.04
CA PHE A 146 -6.80 -5.48 10.31
C PHE A 146 -6.96 -6.95 10.62
N GLY A 147 -6.64 -7.81 9.66
CA GLY A 147 -6.62 -9.26 9.83
C GLY A 147 -5.21 -9.77 10.12
N GLY A 148 -5.14 -10.98 10.68
CA GLY A 148 -3.90 -11.76 10.77
C GLY A 148 -3.82 -12.77 9.64
N ASN A 149 -2.63 -13.33 9.44
CA ASN A 149 -2.47 -14.50 8.58
C ASN A 149 -2.58 -15.75 9.48
N PRO A 150 -3.60 -16.61 9.31
CA PRO A 150 -3.74 -17.84 10.09
C PRO A 150 -2.52 -18.77 9.98
N ASN A 151 -1.78 -18.68 8.86
CA ASN A 151 -0.56 -19.46 8.62
C ASN A 151 0.71 -18.78 9.19
N ASP A 152 0.59 -17.61 9.81
CA ASP A 152 1.67 -16.93 10.54
C ASP A 152 1.23 -16.68 12.00
N PRO A 153 1.27 -17.71 12.86
CA PRO A 153 0.83 -17.62 14.25
C PRO A 153 1.71 -16.67 15.08
N LYS A 154 2.92 -16.37 14.59
CA LYS A 154 3.85 -15.42 15.24
C LYS A 154 3.53 -13.97 14.91
N ALA A 155 2.49 -13.69 14.11
CA ALA A 155 2.04 -12.35 13.82
C ALA A 155 3.13 -11.46 13.20
N THR A 156 4.11 -12.06 12.49
CA THR A 156 5.31 -11.35 12.02
C THR A 156 4.99 -10.29 10.97
N GLY A 157 3.89 -10.47 10.23
CA GLY A 157 3.40 -9.51 9.23
C GLY A 157 2.31 -8.54 9.72
N LEU A 158 1.94 -8.54 11.00
CA LEU A 158 0.80 -7.75 11.48
C LEU A 158 1.11 -6.25 11.54
N ARG A 159 0.34 -5.45 10.78
CA ARG A 159 0.48 -4.00 10.68
C ARG A 159 -0.79 -3.29 11.18
N GLY A 160 -0.93 -3.17 12.50
CA GLY A 160 -2.11 -2.54 13.11
C GLY A 160 -2.07 -1.00 13.11
N GLY A 161 -0.88 -0.39 13.11
CA GLY A 161 -0.72 1.07 13.20
C GLY A 161 -1.57 1.86 12.20
N PRO A 162 -1.49 1.57 10.88
CA PRO A 162 -2.31 2.27 9.88
C PRO A 162 -3.82 2.14 10.07
N ALA A 163 -4.31 1.03 10.66
CA ALA A 163 -5.74 0.88 10.94
C ALA A 163 -6.20 1.79 12.08
N PHE A 164 -5.39 1.90 13.15
CA PHE A 164 -5.64 2.86 14.23
C PHE A 164 -5.61 4.30 13.70
N GLU A 165 -4.59 4.64 12.93
CA GLU A 165 -4.43 5.97 12.37
C GLU A 165 -5.59 6.36 11.45
N LEU A 166 -6.06 5.44 10.60
CA LEU A 166 -7.23 5.68 9.76
C LEU A 166 -8.49 5.95 10.60
N LEU A 167 -8.74 5.13 11.63
CA LEU A 167 -9.90 5.32 12.50
C LEU A 167 -9.85 6.66 13.25
N PHE A 168 -8.68 7.05 13.77
CA PHE A 168 -8.50 8.31 14.46
C PHE A 168 -8.63 9.52 13.52
N ASN A 169 -8.13 9.41 12.29
CA ASN A 169 -8.33 10.44 11.27
C ASN A 169 -9.83 10.61 10.97
N ILE A 170 -10.57 9.51 10.77
CA ILE A 170 -12.03 9.55 10.55
C ILE A 170 -12.76 10.17 11.75
N SER A 171 -12.47 9.72 12.97
CA SER A 171 -13.07 10.26 14.19
C SER A 171 -12.84 11.77 14.32
N THR A 172 -11.59 12.22 14.10
CA THR A 172 -11.23 13.64 14.12
C THR A 172 -11.96 14.42 13.03
N TYR A 173 -12.08 13.87 11.83
CA TYR A 173 -12.76 14.49 10.70
C TYR A 173 -14.27 14.65 10.94
N LEU A 174 -14.93 13.63 11.49
CA LEU A 174 -16.33 13.68 11.89
C LEU A 174 -16.57 14.68 13.04
N ASN A 175 -15.65 14.72 14.02
CA ASN A 175 -15.73 15.66 15.13
C ASN A 175 -15.64 17.12 14.66
N LYS A 176 -14.72 17.42 13.73
CA LYS A 176 -14.60 18.76 13.12
C LYS A 176 -15.87 19.20 12.37
N LYS A 177 -16.70 18.25 11.94
CA LYS A 177 -18.00 18.52 11.30
C LYS A 177 -19.18 18.54 12.28
N GLY A 178 -18.94 18.29 13.57
CA GLY A 178 -20.00 18.18 14.57
C GLY A 178 -20.87 16.91 14.42
N LEU A 179 -20.39 15.90 13.70
CA LEU A 179 -21.18 14.70 13.37
C LEU A 179 -20.79 13.46 14.19
N LEU A 180 -19.71 13.50 14.96
CA LEU A 180 -19.15 12.30 15.61
C LEU A 180 -20.18 11.50 16.42
N ASN A 181 -21.08 12.18 17.16
CA ASN A 181 -22.09 11.53 18.00
C ASN A 181 -23.17 10.75 17.21
N ASN A 182 -23.28 10.98 15.90
CA ASN A 182 -24.22 10.28 15.04
C ASN A 182 -23.61 9.03 14.39
N PHE A 183 -22.34 8.71 14.72
CA PHE A 183 -21.60 7.63 14.10
C PHE A 183 -21.17 6.58 15.12
N GLU A 184 -21.35 5.32 14.74
CA GLU A 184 -20.83 4.18 15.48
C GLU A 184 -19.47 3.77 14.88
N LEU A 185 -18.39 3.94 15.64
CA LEU A 185 -17.03 3.61 15.21
C LEU A 185 -16.57 2.32 15.88
N ASN A 186 -16.40 1.26 15.08
CA ASN A 186 -15.99 -0.06 15.53
C ASN A 186 -14.56 -0.37 15.10
N PHE A 187 -13.76 -0.89 16.03
CA PHE A 187 -12.41 -1.37 15.73
C PHE A 187 -12.33 -2.89 15.87
N PHE A 188 -11.72 -3.58 14.91
CA PHE A 188 -11.49 -5.02 14.99
C PHE A 188 -10.03 -5.40 14.72
N ALA A 189 -9.59 -6.46 15.39
CA ALA A 189 -8.23 -6.98 15.28
C ALA A 189 -8.21 -8.49 15.63
N PRO A 190 -7.20 -9.26 15.20
CA PRO A 190 -7.12 -10.70 15.46
C PRO A 190 -6.57 -11.02 16.87
N MET A 191 -6.58 -10.05 17.78
CA MET A 191 -6.14 -10.20 19.17
C MET A 191 -7.04 -9.43 20.13
N ALA A 192 -7.13 -9.90 21.38
CA ALA A 192 -7.99 -9.33 22.41
C ALA A 192 -7.54 -7.93 22.89
N GLU A 193 -6.23 -7.65 22.89
CA GLU A 193 -5.67 -6.37 23.35
C GLU A 193 -4.91 -5.67 22.22
N PRO A 194 -5.61 -5.19 21.17
CA PRO A 194 -4.95 -4.49 20.07
C PRO A 194 -4.35 -3.18 20.61
N GLY A 195 -3.08 -2.92 20.30
CA GLY A 195 -2.40 -1.71 20.78
C GLY A 195 -1.72 -1.84 22.14
N LYS A 196 -1.69 -3.01 22.79
CA LYS A 196 -0.90 -3.25 24.03
C LYS A 196 0.55 -2.75 23.93
N LYS A 197 1.14 -2.86 22.74
CA LYS A 197 2.51 -2.38 22.45
C LYS A 197 2.67 -0.85 22.49
N MET A 198 1.57 -0.09 22.47
CA MET A 198 1.55 1.36 22.64
C MET A 198 1.60 1.78 24.13
N GLY A 199 1.54 0.83 25.06
CA GLY A 199 1.62 1.05 26.51
C GLY A 199 0.25 1.05 27.20
N LYS A 200 0.23 0.72 28.50
CA LYS A 200 -1.00 0.53 29.29
C LYS A 200 -1.93 1.74 29.27
N LYS A 201 -1.37 2.96 29.32
CA LYS A 201 -2.15 4.21 29.33
C LYS A 201 -2.86 4.47 28.00
N ALA A 202 -2.23 4.14 26.87
CA ALA A 202 -2.85 4.28 25.55
C ALA A 202 -3.94 3.22 25.34
N LEU A 203 -3.71 1.99 25.85
CA LEU A 203 -4.68 0.90 25.76
C LEU A 203 -5.96 1.19 26.56
N ALA A 204 -5.86 1.76 27.76
CA ALA A 204 -7.02 2.10 28.59
C ALA A 204 -7.96 3.14 27.96
N ASN A 205 -7.50 3.90 26.96
CA ASN A 205 -8.33 4.86 26.22
C ASN A 205 -8.98 4.25 24.95
N LEU A 206 -8.68 2.98 24.65
CA LEU A 206 -9.19 2.25 23.47
C LEU A 206 -10.28 1.22 23.82
N THR A 207 -10.41 0.87 25.10
CA THR A 207 -11.38 -0.09 25.66
C THR A 207 -12.42 0.65 26.48
#